data_AF-A0A7Y9GMZ1-F1
#
_entry.id   AF-A0A7Y9GMZ1-F1
#
_cell.length_a   1.000
_cell.length_b   1.000
_cell.length_c   1.000
_cell.angle_alpha   90.00
_cell.angle_beta   90.00
_cell.angle_gamma   90.00
#
_symmetry.space_group_name_H-M   'P 1'
#
loop_
_entity.id
_entity.type
_entity.pdbx_description
1 polymer ?
#
loop_
_entity_poly.entity_id
_entity_poly.type
_entity_poly.pdbx_seq_one_letter_code
_entity_poly.pdbx_strand_id
1 'polypeptide(L)'
;MTEDLTKWVKIVGELLIPETVDAEGITDPEWAFTVDARLVFDTRTMVYEIVRITLRTDHQESTTPITATGIRQLSLKRLSDLIFQGDLPVIAISLEKLTSLSELGTIGIAPLVHSAGRRPTPEVLETVAMFYALYFAYKSNPTQMISRLMKIPPRTASHWVSLARARGYLSSDPTKSVDTVEIIEAEKALSHAIGPVSEPATEHMDYKPRGRAVSVKGRTGQEISAKSHRSGGKKLSPDSVSASWRGVEVPSEDD
;
A
#
# COMPACT_ATOMS: atom_id res chain seq x y z
N MET A 1 -3.02 9.54 -16.92
CA MET A 1 -2.06 10.67 -17.02
C MET A 1 -1.20 10.58 -15.78
N THR A 2 0.07 10.20 -15.94
CA THR A 2 1.00 9.84 -14.84
C THR A 2 2.20 10.78 -14.82
N GLU A 3 1.98 12.06 -15.14
CA GLU A 3 3.05 13.00 -15.51
C GLU A 3 3.73 13.70 -14.32
N ASP A 4 3.33 13.45 -13.08
CA ASP A 4 3.80 14.27 -11.94
C ASP A 4 4.40 13.49 -10.77
N LEU A 5 4.94 12.29 -11.03
CA LEU A 5 5.82 11.59 -10.05
C LEU A 5 7.26 12.12 -10.16
N THR A 6 7.44 13.44 -10.22
CA THR A 6 8.75 14.06 -10.50
C THR A 6 9.69 14.07 -9.30
N LYS A 7 9.15 13.93 -8.08
CA LYS A 7 9.92 14.05 -6.84
C LYS A 7 9.56 12.99 -5.81
N TRP A 8 10.61 12.42 -5.23
CA TRP A 8 10.55 11.41 -4.18
C TRP A 8 11.29 11.92 -2.95
N VAL A 9 10.86 11.45 -1.78
CA VAL A 9 11.46 11.80 -0.49
C VAL A 9 11.92 10.50 0.16
N LYS A 10 13.23 10.40 0.41
CA LYS A 10 13.84 9.34 1.21
C LYS A 10 13.68 9.71 2.68
N ILE A 11 12.97 8.86 3.42
CA ILE A 11 12.68 9.10 4.84
C ILE A 11 13.67 8.35 5.73
N VAL A 12 13.65 7.02 5.69
CA VAL A 12 14.46 6.17 6.58
C VAL A 12 14.83 4.86 5.89
N GLY A 13 16.08 4.42 6.07
CA GLY A 13 16.59 3.25 5.35
C GLY A 13 16.39 3.44 3.86
N GLU A 14 15.74 2.50 3.21
CA GLU A 14 15.39 2.56 1.77
C GLU A 14 13.92 2.94 1.52
N LEU A 15 13.22 3.46 2.53
CA LEU A 15 11.85 3.95 2.38
C LEU A 15 11.82 5.24 1.57
N LEU A 16 11.21 5.15 0.39
CA LEU A 16 10.94 6.25 -0.51
C LEU A 16 9.43 6.43 -0.65
N ILE A 17 9.02 7.67 -0.51
CA ILE A 17 7.64 8.08 -0.74
C ILE A 17 7.61 9.18 -1.81
N PRO A 18 6.58 9.25 -2.63
CA PRO A 18 6.43 10.35 -3.58
C PRO A 18 6.06 11.64 -2.84
N GLU A 19 6.51 12.79 -3.34
CA GLU A 19 6.08 14.08 -2.80
C GLU A 19 4.59 14.33 -3.05
N THR A 20 4.06 13.81 -4.15
CA THR A 20 2.65 13.96 -4.54
C THR A 20 2.04 12.60 -4.90
N VAL A 21 0.84 12.34 -4.38
CA VAL A 21 0.05 11.14 -4.70
C VAL A 21 -1.33 11.55 -5.18
N ASP A 22 -1.73 11.02 -6.33
CA ASP A 22 -3.12 11.06 -6.77
C ASP A 22 -3.76 9.71 -6.42
N ALA A 23 -4.74 9.74 -5.52
CA ALA A 23 -5.55 8.59 -5.15
C ALA A 23 -6.89 8.69 -5.88
N GLU A 24 -7.14 7.80 -6.84
CA GLU A 24 -8.31 7.88 -7.73
C GLU A 24 -9.30 6.75 -7.44
N GLY A 25 -10.59 7.03 -7.63
CA GLY A 25 -11.63 6.00 -7.65
C GLY A 25 -11.90 5.33 -6.30
N ILE A 26 -11.60 5.99 -5.17
CA ILE A 26 -11.91 5.45 -3.83
C ILE A 26 -13.43 5.41 -3.66
N THR A 27 -14.00 4.24 -3.42
CA THR A 27 -15.43 4.05 -3.23
C THR A 27 -15.81 4.05 -1.75
N ASP A 28 -17.00 4.58 -1.42
CA ASP A 28 -17.60 4.43 -0.09
C ASP A 28 -18.69 3.36 -0.15
N PRO A 29 -18.71 2.38 0.78
CA PRO A 29 -19.69 1.28 0.74
C PRO A 29 -21.12 1.73 1.07
N GLU A 30 -21.31 2.87 1.72
CA GLU A 30 -22.63 3.38 2.12
C GLU A 30 -23.20 4.40 1.12
N TRP A 31 -22.38 5.01 0.25
CA TRP A 31 -22.80 6.13 -0.61
C TRP A 31 -22.39 5.95 -2.09
N ALA A 32 -23.22 6.47 -3.00
CA ALA A 32 -23.07 6.39 -4.46
C ALA A 32 -22.00 7.35 -5.03
N PHE A 33 -20.79 7.38 -4.50
CA PHE A 33 -19.74 8.25 -5.03
C PHE A 33 -18.37 7.58 -5.08
N THR A 34 -17.55 8.11 -5.96
CA THR A 34 -16.10 7.91 -5.97
C THR A 34 -15.40 9.18 -5.51
N VAL A 35 -14.29 9.01 -4.80
CA VAL A 35 -13.41 10.07 -4.35
C VAL A 35 -12.11 9.96 -5.13
N ASP A 36 -11.74 11.07 -5.77
CA ASP A 36 -10.37 11.30 -6.19
C ASP A 36 -9.75 12.34 -5.26
N ALA A 37 -8.55 12.08 -4.76
CA ALA A 37 -7.84 12.97 -3.88
C ALA A 37 -6.40 13.19 -4.35
N ARG A 38 -5.91 14.43 -4.20
CA ARG A 38 -4.48 14.74 -4.35
C ARG A 38 -3.89 14.99 -2.98
N LEU A 39 -2.83 14.25 -2.68
CA LEU A 39 -2.06 14.33 -1.45
C LEU A 39 -0.71 14.95 -1.75
N VAL A 40 -0.21 15.79 -0.84
CA VAL A 40 1.15 16.33 -0.88
C VAL A 40 1.84 15.99 0.44
N PHE A 41 3.06 15.47 0.37
CA PHE A 41 3.88 15.16 1.53
C PHE A 41 4.56 16.44 2.04
N ASP A 42 4.25 16.86 3.27
CA ASP A 42 4.95 17.96 3.91
C ASP A 42 6.22 17.44 4.60
N THR A 43 7.37 17.83 4.05
CA THR A 43 8.71 17.47 4.57
C THR A 43 9.03 18.05 5.94
N ARG A 44 8.26 19.03 6.44
CA ARG A 44 8.47 19.61 7.78
C ARG A 44 7.76 18.81 8.85
N THR A 45 6.50 18.48 8.59
CA THR A 45 5.63 17.73 9.51
C THR A 45 5.71 16.23 9.29
N MET A 46 6.34 15.79 8.20
CA MET A 46 6.49 14.39 7.80
C MET A 46 5.15 13.67 7.59
N VAL A 47 4.11 14.39 7.18
CA VAL A 47 2.78 13.83 6.94
C VAL A 47 2.22 14.24 5.59
N TYR A 48 1.34 13.40 5.05
CA TYR A 48 0.54 13.75 3.88
C TYR A 48 -0.60 14.69 4.25
N GLU A 49 -0.78 15.71 3.42
CA GLU A 49 -1.89 16.64 3.47
C GLU A 49 -2.77 16.48 2.24
N ILE A 50 -4.08 16.47 2.46
CA ILE A 50 -5.06 16.44 1.37
C ILE A 50 -5.19 17.86 0.84
N VAL A 51 -4.68 18.12 -0.36
CA VAL A 51 -4.74 19.45 -1.00
C VAL A 51 -5.93 19.59 -1.94
N ARG A 52 -6.48 18.47 -2.41
CA ARG A 52 -7.66 18.45 -3.29
C ARG A 52 -8.48 17.19 -3.04
N ILE A 53 -9.80 17.36 -3.02
CA ILE A 53 -10.77 16.27 -3.06
C ILE A 53 -11.74 16.56 -4.20
N THR A 54 -11.97 15.57 -5.05
CA THR A 54 -12.97 15.59 -6.11
C THR A 54 -13.94 14.45 -5.85
N LEU A 55 -15.21 14.77 -5.66
CA LEU A 55 -16.27 13.77 -5.53
C LEU A 55 -16.94 13.62 -6.89
N ARG A 56 -17.04 12.38 -7.38
CA ARG A 56 -17.84 12.07 -8.57
C ARG A 56 -18.99 11.18 -8.16
N THR A 57 -20.19 11.56 -8.55
CA THR A 57 -21.35 10.68 -8.45
C THR A 57 -21.36 9.75 -9.63
N ASP A 58 -21.29 8.45 -9.36
CA ASP A 58 -21.58 7.45 -10.38
C ASP A 58 -23.04 7.03 -10.16
N HIS A 59 -23.89 7.21 -11.17
CA HIS A 59 -25.29 6.82 -11.08
C HIS A 59 -25.39 5.30 -11.15
N GLN A 60 -25.11 4.61 -10.04
CA GLN A 60 -25.47 3.22 -9.86
C GLN A 60 -26.89 3.13 -9.29
N GLU A 61 -27.75 2.32 -9.91
CA GLU A 61 -29.18 2.22 -9.61
C GLU A 61 -29.52 1.82 -8.14
N SER A 62 -28.54 1.37 -7.35
CA SER A 62 -28.74 0.80 -6.02
C SER A 62 -28.29 1.66 -4.82
N THR A 63 -27.71 2.85 -5.04
CA THR A 63 -27.10 3.65 -3.97
C THR A 63 -27.69 5.07 -3.89
N THR A 64 -27.72 5.65 -2.69
CA THR A 64 -28.32 6.99 -2.48
C THR A 64 -27.48 8.05 -3.21
N PRO A 65 -28.06 8.84 -4.13
CA PRO A 65 -27.31 9.85 -4.86
C PRO A 65 -26.80 10.94 -3.91
N ILE A 66 -25.55 11.39 -4.12
CA ILE A 66 -25.03 12.55 -3.41
C ILE A 66 -25.83 13.79 -3.86
N THR A 67 -26.49 14.43 -2.90
CA THR A 67 -27.12 15.74 -3.09
C THR A 67 -26.26 16.82 -2.44
N ALA A 68 -26.48 18.09 -2.78
CA ALA A 68 -25.80 19.21 -2.10
C ALA A 68 -26.02 19.18 -0.57
N THR A 69 -27.17 18.69 -0.11
CA THR A 69 -27.47 18.47 1.31
C THR A 69 -26.69 17.29 1.88
N GLY A 70 -26.59 16.18 1.13
CA GLY A 70 -25.79 15.01 1.51
C GLY A 70 -24.30 15.31 1.66
N ILE A 71 -23.73 16.17 0.80
CA ILE A 71 -22.33 16.63 0.93
C ILE A 71 -22.11 17.35 2.25
N ARG A 72 -23.06 18.19 2.71
CA ARG A 72 -22.95 18.90 3.99
C ARG A 72 -23.01 17.96 5.19
N GLN A 73 -23.66 16.81 5.04
CA GLN A 73 -23.74 15.77 6.06
C GLN A 73 -22.50 14.87 6.05
N LEU A 74 -21.74 14.89 4.97
CA LEU A 74 -20.57 14.05 4.81
C LEU A 74 -19.39 14.68 5.57
N SER A 75 -19.06 14.10 6.72
CA SER A 75 -18.00 14.64 7.56
C SER A 75 -16.66 14.60 6.83
N LEU A 76 -15.90 15.71 6.85
CA LEU A 76 -14.55 15.77 6.30
C LEU A 76 -13.64 14.71 6.91
N LYS A 77 -13.86 14.37 8.19
CA LYS A 77 -13.17 13.28 8.88
C LYS A 77 -13.37 11.95 8.16
N ARG A 78 -14.60 11.63 7.76
CA ARG A 78 -14.89 10.37 7.04
C ARG A 78 -14.21 10.34 5.67
N LEU A 79 -14.21 11.43 4.90
CA LEU A 79 -13.46 11.49 3.63
C LEU A 79 -11.97 11.26 3.85
N SER A 80 -11.41 11.93 4.85
CA SER A 80 -10.01 11.74 5.23
C SER A 80 -9.75 10.27 5.61
N ASP A 81 -10.61 9.68 6.45
CA ASP A 81 -10.49 8.30 6.87
C ASP A 81 -10.56 7.35 5.66
N LEU A 82 -11.47 7.56 4.71
CA LEU A 82 -11.57 6.77 3.47
C LEU A 82 -10.30 6.87 2.62
N ILE A 83 -9.78 8.09 2.42
CA ILE A 83 -8.58 8.34 1.62
C ILE A 83 -7.36 7.64 2.22
N PHE A 84 -7.19 7.70 3.55
CA PHE A 84 -6.03 7.09 4.23
C PHE A 84 -6.22 5.61 4.58
N GLN A 85 -7.45 5.08 4.60
CA GLN A 85 -7.72 3.64 4.79
C GLN A 85 -7.71 2.85 3.48
N GLY A 86 -7.91 3.52 2.34
CA GLY A 86 -7.76 2.91 1.03
C GLY A 86 -6.33 2.44 0.77
N ASP A 87 -6.16 1.65 -0.29
CA ASP A 87 -4.84 1.30 -0.81
C ASP A 87 -4.21 2.54 -1.44
N LEU A 88 -3.62 3.41 -0.61
CA LEU A 88 -2.81 4.51 -1.11
C LEU A 88 -1.68 3.91 -1.95
N PRO A 89 -1.63 4.23 -3.25
CA PRO A 89 -0.57 3.74 -4.09
C PRO A 89 0.73 4.37 -3.61
N VAL A 90 1.82 3.65 -3.81
CA VAL A 90 3.18 4.16 -3.73
C VAL A 90 3.88 4.08 -2.37
N ILE A 91 4.51 2.91 -2.16
CA ILE A 91 5.64 2.75 -1.25
C ILE A 91 6.74 2.04 -2.03
N ALA A 92 7.91 2.67 -2.14
CA ALA A 92 9.09 2.06 -2.73
C ALA A 92 10.09 1.77 -1.61
N ILE A 93 10.39 0.49 -1.37
CA ILE A 93 11.37 0.07 -0.35
C ILE A 93 12.75 -0.15 -0.97
N SER A 94 12.84 -0.13 -2.30
CA SER A 94 14.11 -0.21 -3.01
C SER A 94 13.84 0.14 -4.47
N LEU A 95 14.45 1.23 -4.93
CA LEU A 95 14.41 1.63 -6.33
C LEU A 95 14.96 0.51 -7.23
N GLU A 96 16.06 -0.13 -6.83
CA GLU A 96 16.68 -1.25 -7.55
C GLU A 96 15.75 -2.46 -7.73
N LYS A 97 14.76 -2.63 -6.83
CA LYS A 97 13.77 -3.71 -6.90
C LYS A 97 12.47 -3.29 -7.57
N LEU A 98 12.29 -2.01 -7.91
CA LEU A 98 11.15 -1.54 -8.68
C LEU A 98 11.38 -1.85 -10.15
N THR A 99 10.82 -2.97 -10.61
CA THR A 99 10.82 -3.33 -12.03
C THR A 99 9.83 -2.49 -12.84
N SER A 100 8.79 -1.95 -12.20
CA SER A 100 7.80 -1.07 -12.84
C SER A 100 7.15 -0.09 -11.85
N LEU A 101 6.83 1.13 -12.30
CA LEU A 101 5.99 2.07 -11.54
C LEU A 101 4.58 1.52 -11.25
N SER A 102 4.11 0.52 -11.99
CA SER A 102 2.83 -0.16 -11.71
C SER A 102 2.89 -1.11 -10.50
N GLU A 103 4.08 -1.40 -9.97
CA GLU A 103 4.28 -2.24 -8.78
C GLU A 103 4.31 -1.40 -7.50
N LEU A 104 4.09 -0.09 -7.61
CA LEU A 104 4.01 0.87 -6.53
C LEU A 104 2.74 0.66 -5.70
N GLY A 105 2.81 -0.26 -4.74
CA GLY A 105 1.82 -0.47 -3.69
C GLY A 105 2.48 -1.02 -2.42
N THR A 106 1.69 -1.43 -1.43
CA THR A 106 2.15 -2.11 -0.19
C THR A 106 2.94 -3.42 -0.45
N ILE A 107 3.09 -3.81 -1.71
CA ILE A 107 3.73 -5.03 -2.23
C ILE A 107 5.23 -5.12 -1.86
N GLY A 108 5.92 -4.03 -1.56
CA GLY A 108 7.33 -4.09 -1.12
C GLY A 108 7.52 -4.57 0.33
N ILE A 109 6.51 -4.42 1.18
CA ILE A 109 6.65 -4.49 2.65
C ILE A 109 6.54 -5.90 3.20
N ALA A 110 5.65 -6.71 2.63
CA ALA A 110 5.31 -8.04 3.14
C ALA A 110 6.52 -8.98 3.33
N PRO A 111 7.58 -8.95 2.50
CA PRO A 111 8.77 -9.77 2.70
C PRO A 111 9.54 -9.45 3.99
N LEU A 112 9.48 -8.21 4.50
CA LEU A 112 10.23 -7.78 5.69
C LEU A 112 9.64 -8.27 7.02
N VAL A 113 8.42 -8.79 6.99
CA VAL A 113 7.67 -9.24 8.18
C VAL A 113 8.17 -10.59 8.74
N HIS A 114 8.94 -11.35 7.95
CA HIS A 114 9.31 -12.74 8.28
C HIS A 114 10.49 -12.89 9.27
N SER A 115 11.04 -11.80 9.82
CA SER A 115 12.24 -11.82 10.67
C SER A 115 12.00 -11.53 12.15
N ALA A 116 10.76 -11.55 12.64
CA ALA A 116 10.43 -11.29 14.05
C ALA A 116 10.89 -12.44 14.99
N GLY A 117 12.18 -12.49 15.30
CA GLY A 117 12.75 -13.33 16.34
C GLY A 117 12.46 -12.82 17.76
N ARG A 118 12.93 -13.54 18.79
CA ARG A 118 12.77 -13.14 20.21
C ARG A 118 13.50 -11.84 20.59
N ARG A 119 14.45 -11.37 19.78
CA ARG A 119 15.21 -10.13 19.99
C ARG A 119 15.26 -9.34 18.68
N PRO A 120 15.10 -8.01 18.74
CA PRO A 120 15.21 -7.19 17.54
C PRO A 120 16.68 -7.13 17.10
N THR A 121 16.96 -7.59 15.89
CA THR A 121 18.25 -7.37 15.22
C THR A 121 18.29 -5.94 14.64
N PRO A 122 19.46 -5.41 14.23
CA PRO A 122 19.54 -4.10 13.58
C PRO A 122 18.58 -3.97 12.37
N GLU A 123 18.49 -5.00 11.55
CA GLU A 123 17.64 -5.04 10.34
C GLU A 123 16.14 -5.02 10.71
N VAL A 124 15.77 -5.68 11.82
CA VAL A 124 14.41 -5.62 12.36
C VAL A 124 14.09 -4.21 12.86
N LEU A 125 15.04 -3.53 13.53
CA LEU A 125 14.83 -2.15 14.02
C LEU A 125 14.72 -1.14 12.88
N GLU A 126 15.51 -1.31 11.82
CA GLU A 126 15.38 -0.51 10.59
C GLU A 126 14.02 -0.73 9.94
N THR A 127 13.56 -1.98 9.86
CA THR A 127 12.21 -2.32 9.37
C THR A 127 11.11 -1.67 10.23
N VAL A 128 11.24 -1.72 11.55
CA VAL A 128 10.33 -1.04 12.49
C VAL A 128 10.33 0.47 12.25
N ALA A 129 11.49 1.06 11.99
CA ALA A 129 11.60 2.49 11.69
C ALA A 129 10.92 2.86 10.37
N MET A 130 11.11 2.07 9.31
CA MET A 130 10.41 2.23 8.03
C MET A 130 8.89 2.17 8.22
N PHE A 131 8.40 1.17 8.95
CA PHE A 131 6.98 1.08 9.27
C PHE A 131 6.47 2.28 10.07
N TYR A 132 7.23 2.70 11.07
CA TYR A 132 6.85 3.83 11.90
C TYR A 132 6.71 5.08 11.05
N ALA A 133 7.74 5.39 10.24
CA ALA A 133 7.76 6.56 9.37
C ALA A 133 6.61 6.55 8.35
N LEU A 134 6.33 5.39 7.76
CA LEU A 134 5.22 5.23 6.82
C LEU A 134 3.86 5.52 7.45
N TYR A 135 3.53 4.85 8.56
CA TYR A 135 2.21 5.03 9.18
C TYR A 135 2.08 6.38 9.88
N PHE A 136 3.20 6.98 10.27
CA PHE A 136 3.25 8.37 10.71
C PHE A 136 2.85 9.30 9.55
N ALA A 137 3.42 9.09 8.36
CA ALA A 137 3.11 9.88 7.17
C ALA A 137 1.60 9.84 6.80
N TYR A 138 0.94 8.70 7.03
CA TYR A 138 -0.50 8.51 6.79
C TYR A 138 -1.39 8.93 7.98
N LYS A 139 -0.86 9.66 8.97
CA LYS A 139 -1.61 10.12 10.15
C LYS A 139 -2.31 8.97 10.92
N SER A 140 -1.76 7.77 10.82
CA SER A 140 -2.24 6.57 11.52
C SER A 140 -1.49 6.35 12.83
N ASN A 141 -1.95 5.42 13.68
CA ASN A 141 -1.21 5.02 14.88
C ASN A 141 -0.08 4.03 14.50
N PRO A 142 1.19 4.48 14.41
CA PRO A 142 2.22 3.67 13.76
C PRO A 142 2.58 2.43 14.58
N THR A 143 2.65 2.59 15.90
CA THR A 143 2.97 1.50 16.84
C THR A 143 1.92 0.39 16.81
N GLN A 144 0.64 0.76 16.72
CA GLN A 144 -0.44 -0.22 16.60
C GLN A 144 -0.36 -0.97 15.25
N MET A 145 -0.04 -0.26 14.18
CA MET A 145 0.14 -0.87 12.85
C MET A 145 1.33 -1.82 12.82
N ILE A 146 2.47 -1.44 13.39
CA ILE A 146 3.64 -2.31 13.57
C ILE A 146 3.26 -3.59 14.33
N SER A 147 2.55 -3.45 15.45
CA SER A 147 2.08 -4.60 16.25
C SER A 147 1.23 -5.57 15.43
N ARG A 148 0.30 -5.06 14.61
CA ARG A 148 -0.55 -5.87 13.72
C ARG A 148 0.25 -6.56 12.62
N LEU A 149 1.10 -5.82 11.92
CA LEU A 149 1.86 -6.32 10.77
C LEU A 149 2.88 -7.37 11.18
N MET A 150 3.64 -7.08 12.24
CA MET A 150 4.69 -7.98 12.74
C MET A 150 4.16 -9.06 13.67
N LYS A 151 2.85 -9.07 13.97
CA LYS A 151 2.19 -10.02 14.88
C LYS A 151 2.86 -10.10 16.26
N ILE A 152 3.28 -8.94 16.79
CA ILE A 152 3.91 -8.81 18.11
C ILE A 152 2.99 -8.07 19.09
N PRO A 153 3.12 -8.30 20.41
CA PRO A 153 2.36 -7.56 21.41
C PRO A 153 2.59 -6.04 21.30
N PRO A 154 1.57 -5.19 21.57
CA PRO A 154 1.70 -3.73 21.50
C PRO A 154 2.85 -3.18 22.35
N ARG A 155 3.06 -3.73 23.54
CA ARG A 155 4.17 -3.35 24.43
C ARG A 155 5.53 -3.61 23.78
N THR A 156 5.67 -4.72 23.04
CA THR A 156 6.89 -5.07 22.32
C THR A 156 7.12 -4.11 21.15
N ALA A 157 6.07 -3.77 20.39
CA ALA A 157 6.16 -2.77 19.33
C ALA A 157 6.62 -1.41 19.87
N SER A 158 6.02 -0.91 20.95
CA SER A 158 6.44 0.34 21.60
C SER A 158 7.90 0.29 22.06
N HIS A 159 8.33 -0.84 22.61
CA HIS A 159 9.71 -1.03 23.03
C HIS A 159 10.68 -1.00 21.84
N TRP A 160 10.34 -1.66 20.73
CA TRP A 160 11.16 -1.68 19.52
C TRP A 160 11.25 -0.31 18.86
N VAL A 161 10.16 0.46 18.82
CA VAL A 161 10.18 1.86 18.37
C VAL A 161 11.11 2.70 19.24
N SER A 162 11.07 2.51 20.56
CA SER A 162 11.97 3.22 21.49
C SER A 162 13.44 2.85 21.26
N LEU A 163 13.73 1.57 21.00
CA LEU A 163 15.07 1.11 20.61
C LEU A 163 15.51 1.68 19.27
N ALA A 164 14.61 1.77 18.28
CA ALA A 164 14.93 2.36 16.99
C ALA A 164 15.32 3.84 17.11
N ARG A 165 14.61 4.62 17.94
CA ARG A 165 15.00 6.00 18.30
C ARG A 165 16.35 6.08 18.98
N ALA A 166 16.59 5.23 19.98
CA ALA A 166 17.87 5.19 20.70
C ALA A 166 19.06 4.84 19.79
N ARG A 167 18.81 4.18 18.65
CA ARG A 167 19.80 3.84 17.62
C ARG A 167 19.92 4.89 16.52
N GLY A 168 19.10 5.94 16.54
CA GLY A 168 19.12 7.02 15.55
C GLY A 168 18.36 6.72 14.25
N TYR A 169 17.56 5.64 14.18
CA TYR A 169 16.74 5.36 13.00
C TYR A 169 15.49 6.25 12.92
N LEU A 170 15.04 6.78 14.05
CA LEU A 170 13.85 7.63 14.17
C LEU A 170 14.21 8.88 14.98
N SER A 171 13.47 9.96 14.74
CA SER A 171 13.61 11.19 15.52
C SER A 171 13.37 10.94 17.01
N SER A 172 14.13 11.64 17.84
CA SER A 172 13.86 11.73 19.27
C SER A 172 12.61 12.55 19.60
N ASP A 173 12.20 13.44 18.69
CA ASP A 173 10.97 14.24 18.78
C ASP A 173 9.76 13.38 18.33
N PRO A 174 8.77 13.12 19.20
CA PRO A 174 7.61 12.31 18.84
C PRO A 174 6.70 12.97 17.78
N THR A 175 6.88 14.26 17.49
CA THR A 175 6.12 15.00 16.46
C THR A 175 6.71 14.84 15.06
N LYS A 176 7.82 14.13 14.92
CA LYS A 176 8.47 13.83 13.65
C LYS A 176 8.79 12.34 13.53
N SER A 177 8.79 11.82 12.32
CA SER A 177 9.26 10.46 12.07
C SER A 177 10.78 10.38 12.06
N VAL A 178 11.45 11.30 11.37
CA VAL A 178 12.92 11.41 11.23
C VAL A 178 13.39 12.85 11.33
N ASP A 179 14.67 13.06 11.66
CA ASP A 179 15.24 14.40 11.83
C ASP A 179 15.59 15.08 10.50
N THR A 180 15.95 14.28 9.48
CA THR A 180 16.36 14.76 8.16
C THR A 180 15.73 13.90 7.08
N VAL A 181 15.34 14.53 5.97
CA VAL A 181 14.88 13.85 4.76
C VAL A 181 15.76 14.24 3.58
N GLU A 182 15.93 13.33 2.64
CA GLU A 182 16.63 13.57 1.39
C GLU A 182 15.61 13.61 0.25
N ILE A 183 15.59 14.70 -0.52
CA ILE A 183 14.73 14.83 -1.70
C ILE A 183 15.49 14.29 -2.91
N ILE A 184 14.89 13.35 -3.60
CA ILE A 184 15.45 12.68 -4.77
C ILE A 184 14.56 12.99 -5.98
N GLU A 185 15.14 13.58 -7.01
CA GLU A 185 14.47 13.74 -8.30
C GLU A 185 14.26 12.38 -8.96
N ALA A 186 13.07 12.13 -9.51
CA ALA A 186 12.68 10.81 -10.01
C ALA A 186 13.59 10.28 -11.13
N GLU A 187 14.12 11.15 -11.99
CA GLU A 187 15.09 10.77 -13.02
C GLU A 187 16.39 10.24 -12.42
N LYS A 188 16.87 10.88 -11.35
CA LYS A 188 18.04 10.44 -10.61
C LYS A 188 17.75 9.14 -9.85
N ALA A 189 16.56 9.00 -9.27
CA ALA A 189 16.09 7.80 -8.60
C ALA A 189 16.07 6.58 -9.54
N LEU A 190 15.48 6.73 -10.73
CA LEU A 190 15.39 5.68 -11.75
C LEU A 190 16.76 5.35 -12.36
N SER A 191 17.62 6.34 -12.59
CA SER A 191 18.99 6.11 -13.10
C SER A 191 19.88 5.34 -12.11
N HIS A 192 19.68 5.54 -10.80
CA HIS A 192 20.35 4.75 -9.76
C HIS A 192 19.81 3.32 -9.66
N ALA A 193 18.51 3.13 -9.93
CA ALA A 193 17.81 1.87 -9.82
C ALA A 193 18.21 0.84 -10.88
N ILE A 194 18.31 1.29 -12.13
CA ILE A 194 18.41 0.41 -13.31
C ILE A 194 19.86 -0.02 -13.57
N GLY A 195 20.83 0.56 -12.85
CA GLY A 195 22.26 0.48 -13.18
C GLY A 195 22.54 1.13 -14.54
N PRO A 196 23.82 1.29 -14.94
CA PRO A 196 24.10 1.58 -16.34
C PRO A 196 23.49 0.44 -17.15
N VAL A 197 22.56 0.75 -18.05
CA VAL A 197 22.08 -0.20 -19.06
C VAL A 197 23.34 -0.61 -19.80
N SER A 198 23.92 -1.75 -19.43
CA SER A 198 25.04 -2.33 -20.14
C SER A 198 24.54 -2.53 -21.55
N GLU A 199 25.06 -1.72 -22.47
CA GLU A 199 24.74 -1.82 -23.89
C GLU A 199 24.80 -3.31 -24.23
N PRO A 200 23.74 -3.88 -24.84
CA PRO A 200 23.76 -5.29 -25.19
C PRO A 200 25.03 -5.49 -26.00
N ALA A 201 25.95 -6.29 -25.46
CA ALA A 201 27.17 -6.62 -26.15
C ALA A 201 26.77 -7.02 -27.55
N THR A 202 27.21 -6.25 -28.54
CA THR A 202 26.95 -6.52 -29.95
C THR A 202 27.82 -7.73 -30.28
N GLU A 203 27.43 -8.89 -29.77
CA GLU A 203 27.95 -10.16 -30.21
C GLU A 203 27.48 -10.27 -31.66
N HIS A 204 28.41 -9.98 -32.57
CA HIS A 204 28.28 -10.30 -33.98
C HIS A 204 28.10 -11.83 -34.09
N MET A 205 26.86 -12.28 -33.92
CA MET A 205 26.47 -13.66 -34.15
C MET A 205 26.43 -13.86 -35.67
N ASP A 206 27.51 -14.43 -36.20
CA ASP A 206 27.55 -15.00 -37.56
C ASP A 206 26.54 -16.16 -37.65
N TYR A 207 25.28 -15.82 -37.89
CA TYR A 207 24.21 -16.80 -38.06
C TYR A 207 24.38 -17.49 -39.42
N LYS A 208 25.02 -18.67 -39.43
CA LYS A 208 24.94 -19.60 -40.56
C LYS A 208 23.61 -20.36 -40.51
N PRO A 209 22.67 -20.13 -41.44
CA PRO A 209 21.40 -20.85 -41.44
C PRO A 209 21.66 -22.32 -41.80
N ARG A 210 21.48 -23.22 -40.83
CA ARG A 210 21.38 -24.66 -41.10
C ARG A 210 19.95 -24.97 -41.54
N GLY A 211 19.75 -25.05 -42.84
CA GLY A 211 18.51 -25.57 -43.43
C GLY A 211 18.29 -27.03 -43.00
N ARG A 212 17.27 -27.27 -42.17
CA ARG A 212 16.73 -28.61 -41.92
C ARG A 212 15.27 -28.60 -42.31
N ALA A 213 14.97 -29.22 -43.45
CA ALA A 213 13.61 -29.49 -43.88
C ALA A 213 12.95 -30.47 -42.90
N VAL A 214 11.89 -30.03 -42.22
CA VAL A 214 11.04 -30.89 -41.40
C VAL A 214 9.79 -31.20 -42.21
N SER A 215 9.69 -32.46 -42.65
CA SER A 215 8.51 -33.03 -43.31
C SER A 215 7.39 -33.23 -42.27
N VAL A 216 6.38 -32.38 -42.28
CA VAL A 216 5.16 -32.56 -41.47
C VAL A 216 4.23 -33.53 -42.18
N LYS A 217 4.13 -34.75 -41.65
CA LYS A 217 3.16 -35.76 -42.10
C LYS A 217 1.90 -35.62 -41.23
N GLY A 218 0.81 -35.17 -41.83
CA GLY A 218 -0.49 -35.02 -41.18
C GLY A 218 -1.07 -36.35 -40.69
N ARG A 219 -1.73 -36.31 -39.54
CA ARG A 219 -2.63 -37.38 -39.10
C ARG A 219 -3.90 -36.78 -38.50
N THR A 220 -4.97 -37.04 -39.22
CA THR A 220 -6.38 -36.79 -38.95
C THR A 220 -6.90 -37.53 -37.72
N GLY A 221 -7.80 -36.86 -36.99
CA GLY A 221 -9.01 -37.46 -36.42
C GLY A 221 -8.91 -38.12 -35.05
N GLN A 222 -9.57 -37.52 -34.05
CA GLN A 222 -10.62 -38.21 -33.30
C GLN A 222 -11.36 -37.24 -32.37
N GLU A 223 -12.67 -37.14 -32.57
CA GLU A 223 -13.63 -36.62 -31.61
C GLU A 223 -13.68 -37.51 -30.37
N ILE A 224 -13.65 -36.92 -29.19
CA ILE A 224 -14.03 -37.60 -27.96
C ILE A 224 -15.12 -36.77 -27.28
N SER A 225 -16.35 -37.22 -27.46
CA SER A 225 -17.51 -36.86 -26.68
C SER A 225 -17.41 -37.51 -25.29
N ALA A 226 -17.51 -36.71 -24.23
CA ALA A 226 -17.68 -37.22 -22.87
C ALA A 226 -18.85 -36.52 -22.18
N LYS A 227 -19.87 -37.33 -21.90
CA LYS A 227 -21.10 -37.03 -21.18
C LYS A 227 -20.81 -36.48 -19.78
N SER A 228 -21.43 -35.35 -19.46
CA SER A 228 -21.55 -34.82 -18.10
C SER A 228 -22.69 -35.52 -17.36
N HIS A 229 -22.38 -36.21 -16.28
CA HIS A 229 -23.34 -36.80 -15.34
C HIS A 229 -23.51 -35.92 -14.10
N ARG A 230 -24.77 -35.70 -13.74
CA ARG A 230 -25.27 -35.09 -12.49
C ARG A 230 -24.80 -35.82 -11.22
N SER A 231 -24.48 -35.04 -10.20
CA SER A 231 -24.89 -35.18 -8.79
C SER A 231 -24.52 -33.84 -8.10
N GLY A 232 -25.36 -33.14 -7.35
CA GLY A 232 -26.28 -33.58 -6.31
C GLY A 232 -25.59 -33.34 -4.95
N GLY A 233 -25.88 -32.24 -4.25
CA GLY A 233 -25.24 -32.02 -2.95
C GLY A 233 -25.51 -30.71 -2.23
N LYS A 234 -26.63 -30.71 -1.48
CA LYS A 234 -26.85 -30.09 -0.15
C LYS A 234 -26.58 -28.60 0.10
N LYS A 235 -27.70 -27.93 0.39
CA LYS A 235 -27.85 -26.71 1.20
C LYS A 235 -27.19 -26.87 2.58
N LEU A 236 -26.45 -25.85 3.02
CA LEU A 236 -26.21 -25.56 4.43
C LEU A 236 -26.54 -24.07 4.66
N SER A 237 -27.50 -23.84 5.55
CA SER A 237 -27.83 -22.54 6.12
C SER A 237 -26.70 -22.07 7.05
N PRO A 238 -26.40 -20.77 7.11
CA PRO A 238 -25.71 -20.19 8.25
C PRO A 238 -26.75 -19.64 9.24
N ASP A 239 -26.85 -20.31 10.39
CA ASP A 239 -27.52 -19.77 11.57
C ASP A 239 -26.73 -18.58 12.13
N SER A 240 -27.51 -17.58 12.48
CA SER A 240 -27.20 -16.35 13.19
C SER A 240 -26.39 -16.56 14.48
N VAL A 241 -25.26 -15.86 14.59
CA VAL A 241 -24.61 -15.60 15.89
C VAL A 241 -24.87 -14.15 16.25
N SER A 242 -25.82 -13.94 17.17
CA SER A 242 -26.10 -12.68 17.82
C SER A 242 -25.09 -12.44 18.95
N ALA A 243 -24.20 -11.47 18.77
CA ALA A 243 -23.32 -11.00 19.83
C ALA A 243 -24.07 -9.99 20.70
N SER A 244 -24.52 -10.43 21.88
CA SER A 244 -25.03 -9.58 22.95
C SER A 244 -23.86 -8.85 23.61
N TRP A 245 -23.78 -7.54 23.45
CA TRP A 245 -22.92 -6.67 24.26
C TRP A 245 -23.75 -6.18 25.46
N ARG A 246 -23.37 -6.66 26.64
CA ARG A 246 -23.88 -6.17 27.93
C ARG A 246 -23.27 -4.81 28.26
N GLY A 247 -24.07 -4.03 28.99
CA GLY A 247 -23.94 -2.61 29.20
C GLY A 247 -22.69 -2.18 29.97
N VAL A 248 -22.27 -0.95 29.64
CA VAL A 248 -21.40 -0.13 30.46
C VAL A 248 -22.30 0.92 31.09
N GLU A 249 -22.42 0.84 32.41
CA GLU A 249 -23.04 1.88 33.23
C GLU A 249 -22.12 3.10 33.25
N VAL A 250 -22.68 4.26 32.92
CA VAL A 250 -22.01 5.57 33.05
C VAL A 250 -22.35 6.10 34.44
N PRO A 251 -21.37 6.44 35.29
CA PRO A 251 -21.65 7.14 36.53
C PRO A 251 -22.05 8.59 36.23
N SER A 252 -23.16 9.02 36.82
CA SER A 252 -23.64 10.40 36.86
C SER A 252 -22.69 11.26 37.71
N GLU A 253 -22.25 12.38 37.15
CA GLU A 253 -21.62 13.46 37.90
C GLU A 253 -22.71 14.26 38.62
N ASP A 254 -22.69 14.20 39.96
CA ASP A 254 -23.23 15.22 40.84
C ASP A 254 -22.15 15.53 41.89
N ASP A 255 -21.99 16.84 42.15
CA ASP A 255 -21.06 17.59 43.03
C ASP A 255 -19.74 18.12 42.42
#